data_AF-A0A1X6N657-F1
#
_entry.id   AF-A0A1X6N657-F1
#
_cell.length_a   1.000
_cell.length_b   1.000
_cell.length_c   1.000
_cell.angle_alpha   90.00
_cell.angle_beta   90.00
_cell.angle_gamma   90.00
#
_symmetry.space_group_name_H-M   'P 1'
#
loop_
_entity.id
_entity.type
_entity.pdbx_description
1 polymer ?
#
loop_
_entity_poly.entity_id
_entity_poly.type
_entity_poly.pdbx_seq_one_letter_code
_entity_poly.pdbx_strand_id
1 'polypeptide(L)'
;ACPYSLSPANCGHTFCSLCILKWFFSHCKADCGHWHHNIECPLCRTPLPHIDQEPPRSLNTFPFTSNRLADEVINDLVNSIAGPQQTNSASRNKDKKRGVDEPGWLGWLHGGTSRRDWQQRDRSGRAEMTALASTWGRMRGDDFLAFRRRLT
;
A
#
# COMPACT_ATOMS: atom_id res chain seq x y z
N ALA A 1 0.30 0.25 7.30
CA ALA A 1 0.08 0.57 5.88
C ALA A 1 1.45 0.77 5.23
N CYS A 2 1.97 -0.30 4.64
CA CYS A 2 3.37 -0.48 4.28
C CYS A 2 3.83 0.51 3.17
N PRO A 3 4.81 1.39 3.45
CA PRO A 3 5.21 2.46 2.55
C PRO A 3 6.21 2.03 1.46
N TYR A 4 5.97 2.50 0.25
CA TYR A 4 6.80 2.27 -0.94
C TYR A 4 6.99 3.56 -1.73
N SER A 5 8.14 3.68 -2.36
CA SER A 5 8.46 4.73 -3.33
C SER A 5 8.48 4.16 -4.73
N LEU A 6 8.26 5.01 -5.72
CA LEU A 6 8.45 4.66 -7.12
C LEU A 6 9.95 4.60 -7.42
N SER A 7 10.38 3.54 -8.10
CA SER A 7 11.78 3.30 -8.42
C SER A 7 11.95 3.09 -9.93
N PRO A 8 13.02 3.60 -10.55
CA PRO A 8 14.00 4.55 -10.03
C PRO A 8 13.53 6.02 -10.18
N ALA A 9 12.30 6.36 -9.77
CA ALA A 9 11.88 7.75 -9.79
C ALA A 9 12.69 8.55 -8.76
N ASN A 10 13.60 9.42 -9.22
CA ASN A 10 14.51 10.22 -8.37
C ASN A 10 13.80 11.33 -7.54
N CYS A 11 12.52 11.16 -7.22
CA CYS A 11 11.70 12.14 -6.51
C CYS A 11 11.48 11.84 -5.01
N GLY A 12 11.80 10.63 -4.54
CA GLY A 12 11.71 10.26 -3.12
C GLY A 12 10.30 10.19 -2.52
N HIS A 13 9.26 10.50 -3.28
CA HIS A 13 7.87 10.42 -2.80
C HIS A 13 7.48 9.01 -2.38
N THR A 14 6.71 8.91 -1.30
CA THR A 14 6.38 7.66 -0.63
C THR A 14 4.86 7.53 -0.48
N PHE A 15 4.36 6.32 -0.66
CA PHE A 15 2.94 6.02 -0.72
C PHE A 15 2.64 4.72 0.04
N CYS A 16 1.40 4.56 0.50
CA CYS A 16 0.92 3.25 0.91
C CYS A 16 0.98 2.28 -0.29
N SER A 17 1.53 1.08 -0.07
CA SER A 17 1.64 -0.02 -1.04
C SER A 17 0.37 -0.26 -1.85
N LEU A 18 -0.78 -0.44 -1.17
CA LEU A 18 -2.05 -0.65 -1.87
C LEU A 18 -2.48 0.56 -2.72
N CYS A 19 -2.24 1.77 -2.23
CA CYS A 19 -2.59 2.99 -2.98
C CYS A 19 -1.76 3.11 -4.25
N ILE A 20 -0.44 2.90 -4.15
CA ILE A 20 0.44 3.04 -5.30
C ILE A 20 0.28 1.88 -6.29
N LEU A 21 -0.01 0.67 -5.83
CA LEU A 21 -0.37 -0.45 -6.71
C LEU A 21 -1.65 -0.15 -7.49
N LYS A 22 -2.73 0.25 -6.80
CA LYS A 22 -4.00 0.61 -7.45
C LYS A 22 -3.81 1.68 -8.51
N TRP A 23 -3.08 2.73 -8.16
CA TRP A 23 -2.78 3.82 -9.07
C TRP A 23 -1.92 3.35 -10.25
N PHE A 24 -0.85 2.60 -10.02
CA PHE A 24 0.04 2.15 -11.09
C PHE A 24 -0.70 1.26 -12.10
N PHE A 25 -1.49 0.30 -11.62
CA PHE A 25 -2.28 -0.59 -12.47
C PHE A 25 -3.53 0.06 -13.08
N SER A 26 -3.99 1.21 -12.58
CA SER A 26 -5.07 1.95 -13.26
C SER A 26 -4.64 2.51 -14.61
N HIS A 27 -3.33 2.62 -14.86
CA HIS A 27 -2.76 3.07 -16.12
C HIS A 27 -2.53 1.93 -17.13
N CYS A 28 -2.69 0.67 -16.72
CA CYS A 28 -2.75 -0.46 -17.65
C CYS A 28 -3.97 -0.31 -18.55
N LYS A 29 -3.79 -0.46 -19.86
CA LYS A 29 -4.92 -0.51 -20.79
C LYS A 29 -5.68 -1.82 -20.62
N ALA A 30 -7.01 -1.74 -20.67
CA ALA A 30 -7.89 -2.88 -20.38
C ALA A 30 -7.90 -3.94 -21.50
N ASP A 31 -7.51 -3.56 -22.71
CA ASP A 31 -7.46 -4.39 -23.92
C ASP A 31 -6.21 -5.28 -23.97
N CYS A 32 -5.05 -4.76 -23.57
CA CYS A 32 -3.77 -5.46 -23.70
C CYS A 32 -3.02 -5.66 -22.37
N GLY A 33 -3.43 -5.00 -21.28
CA GLY A 33 -2.77 -5.10 -19.98
C GLY A 33 -1.46 -4.33 -19.83
N HIS A 34 -1.07 -3.56 -20.85
CA HIS A 34 0.21 -2.85 -20.91
C HIS A 34 0.08 -1.34 -20.63
N TRP A 35 1.21 -0.70 -20.35
CA TRP A 35 1.32 0.75 -20.22
C TRP A 35 1.83 1.35 -21.54
N HIS A 36 0.99 2.13 -22.22
CA HIS A 36 1.33 2.75 -23.52
C HIS A 36 1.94 4.15 -23.40
N HIS A 37 2.18 4.62 -22.19
CA HIS A 37 2.76 5.93 -21.90
C HIS A 37 3.66 5.82 -20.68
N ASN A 38 4.57 6.78 -20.54
CA ASN A 38 5.42 6.87 -19.36
C ASN A 38 4.54 7.13 -18.14
N ILE A 39 4.79 6.37 -17.08
CA ILE A 39 4.11 6.51 -15.81
C ILE A 39 4.83 7.59 -15.02
N GLU A 40 4.08 8.52 -14.42
CA GLU A 40 4.66 9.68 -13.75
C GLU A 40 4.30 9.68 -12.27
N CYS A 41 5.20 10.13 -11.40
CA CYS A 41 4.91 10.22 -9.98
C CYS A 41 3.61 11.03 -9.70
N PRO A 42 2.65 10.49 -8.92
CA PRO A 42 1.37 11.16 -8.65
C PRO A 42 1.49 12.56 -8.03
N LEU A 43 2.59 12.84 -7.34
CA LEU A 43 2.78 14.08 -6.59
C LEU A 43 3.56 15.15 -7.36
N CYS A 44 4.57 14.76 -8.14
CA CYS A 44 5.52 15.69 -8.75
C CYS A 44 5.70 15.49 -10.26
N ARG A 45 5.02 14.51 -10.84
CA ARG A 45 5.08 14.17 -12.27
C ARG A 45 6.46 13.76 -12.79
N THR A 46 7.44 13.47 -11.92
CA THR A 46 8.70 12.87 -12.34
C THR A 46 8.43 11.55 -13.07
N PRO A 47 8.87 11.38 -14.33
CA PRO A 47 8.61 10.18 -15.09
C PRO A 47 9.38 8.98 -14.53
N LEU A 48 8.76 7.81 -14.58
CA LEU A 48 9.41 6.53 -14.39
C LEU A 48 10.05 6.09 -15.71
N PRO A 49 11.11 5.26 -15.67
CA PRO A 49 11.61 4.60 -16.87
C PRO A 49 10.53 3.79 -17.57
N HIS A 50 10.73 3.60 -18.86
CA HIS A 50 9.90 2.71 -19.65
C HIS A 50 9.92 1.30 -19.06
N ILE A 51 8.74 0.68 -18.96
CA ILE A 51 8.58 -0.69 -18.51
C ILE A 51 8.57 -1.58 -19.74
N ASP A 52 9.50 -2.51 -19.84
CA ASP A 52 9.48 -3.49 -20.92
C ASP A 52 8.24 -4.37 -20.81
N GLN A 53 7.38 -4.36 -21.84
CA GLN A 53 6.09 -5.05 -21.77
C GLN A 53 6.24 -6.58 -21.92
N GLU A 54 7.30 -7.03 -22.58
CA GLU A 54 7.56 -8.45 -22.85
C GLU A 54 8.48 -9.09 -21.80
N PRO A 55 8.14 -10.28 -21.26
CA PRO A 55 9.07 -11.06 -20.45
C PRO A 55 10.15 -11.73 -21.32
N PRO A 56 11.35 -12.03 -20.76
CA PRO A 56 11.69 -11.86 -19.35
C PRO A 56 12.10 -10.42 -19.01
N ARG A 57 11.44 -9.84 -18.02
CA ARG A 57 11.86 -8.56 -17.42
C ARG A 57 12.94 -8.79 -16.36
N SER A 58 13.93 -7.90 -16.33
CA SER A 58 14.89 -7.84 -15.22
C SER A 58 14.20 -7.41 -13.93
N LEU A 59 14.59 -7.99 -12.78
CA LEU A 59 14.11 -7.53 -11.47
C LEU A 59 14.53 -6.07 -11.18
N ASN A 60 15.59 -5.58 -11.82
CA ASN A 60 16.04 -4.20 -11.68
C ASN A 60 15.08 -3.17 -12.32
N THR A 61 14.10 -3.62 -13.11
CA THR A 61 13.03 -2.77 -13.67
C THR A 61 11.78 -2.76 -12.78
N PHE A 62 11.81 -3.41 -11.61
CA PHE A 62 10.69 -3.42 -10.68
C PHE A 62 10.39 -1.99 -10.18
N PRO A 63 9.17 -1.47 -10.38
CA PRO A 63 8.90 -0.04 -10.27
C PRO A 63 8.71 0.47 -8.83
N PHE A 64 8.98 -0.36 -7.82
CA PHE A 64 8.73 -0.04 -6.42
C PHE A 64 9.90 -0.41 -5.51
N THR A 65 10.22 0.47 -4.57
CA THR A 65 11.20 0.22 -3.51
C THR A 65 10.54 0.44 -2.15
N SER A 66 10.72 -0.50 -1.22
CA SER A 66 10.19 -0.35 0.15
C SER A 66 10.87 0.82 0.86
N ASN A 67 10.10 1.70 1.50
CA ASN A 67 10.65 2.78 2.32
C ASN A 67 10.64 2.37 3.80
N ARG A 68 11.68 1.65 4.24
CA ARG A 68 11.77 1.09 5.60
C ARG A 68 11.81 2.17 6.69
N LEU A 69 12.50 3.29 6.42
CA LEU A 69 12.55 4.41 7.37
C LEU A 69 11.16 5.01 7.61
N ALA A 70 10.39 5.24 6.53
CA ALA A 70 9.01 5.70 6.67
C ALA A 70 8.14 4.67 7.38
N ASP A 71 8.37 3.37 7.15
CA ASP A 71 7.63 2.30 7.82
C ASP A 71 7.87 2.33 9.33
N GLU A 72 9.13 2.42 9.77
CA GLU A 72 9.52 2.52 11.18
C GLU A 72 8.89 3.74 11.85
N VAL A 73 9.06 4.93 11.27
CA VAL A 73 8.51 6.18 11.82
C VAL A 73 6.98 6.13 11.93
N ILE A 74 6.28 5.59 10.93
CA ILE A 74 4.81 5.44 10.98
C ILE A 74 4.41 4.47 12.10
N ASN A 75 5.12 3.35 12.25
CA ASN A 75 4.85 2.39 13.32
C ASN A 75 5.02 3.03 14.70
N ASP A 76 6.09 3.78 14.92
CA ASP A 76 6.37 4.46 16.18
C ASP A 76 5.28 5.49 16.52
N LEU A 77 4.85 6.29 15.53
CA LEU A 77 3.76 7.25 15.70
C LEU A 77 2.44 6.56 16.05
N VAL A 78 2.09 5.48 15.34
CA VAL A 78 0.87 4.70 15.62
C VAL A 78 0.92 4.07 17.02
N ASN A 79 2.08 3.56 17.43
CA ASN A 79 2.26 2.96 18.75
C ASN A 79 2.22 3.99 19.87
N SER A 80 2.78 5.20 19.64
CA SER A 80 2.69 6.31 20.58
C SER A 80 1.25 6.76 20.84
N ILE A 81 0.39 6.73 19.82
CA ILE A 81 -1.04 7.08 19.96
C ILE A 81 -1.81 5.98 20.70
N ALA A 82 -1.41 4.72 20.53
CA ALA A 82 -2.16 3.59 21.05
C ALA A 82 -2.18 3.49 22.59
N GLY A 83 -1.30 4.22 23.28
CA GLY A 83 -1.14 4.17 24.73
C GLY A 83 -0.57 2.84 25.25
N PRO A 84 -0.34 2.71 26.56
CA PRO A 84 0.13 1.47 27.16
C PRO A 84 -0.88 0.35 26.92
N GLN A 85 -0.37 -0.85 26.61
CA GLN A 85 -1.19 -2.05 26.42
C GLN A 85 -1.89 -2.39 27.74
N GLN A 86 -3.17 -2.06 27.86
CA GLN A 86 -3.95 -2.47 29.03
C GLN A 86 -4.07 -3.99 29.03
N THR A 87 -3.40 -4.64 29.98
CA THR A 87 -3.53 -6.07 30.24
C THR A 87 -4.95 -6.35 30.67
N ASN A 88 -5.65 -7.22 29.93
CA ASN A 88 -7.06 -7.56 30.08
C ASN A 88 -7.58 -7.55 31.52
N SER A 89 -8.61 -6.76 31.79
CA SER A 89 -9.57 -7.02 32.85
C SER A 89 -10.92 -6.41 32.49
N ALA A 90 -11.95 -7.27 32.57
CA ALA A 90 -13.37 -6.96 32.63
C ALA A 90 -14.10 -6.58 31.32
N SER A 91 -14.97 -7.51 30.92
CA SER A 91 -16.18 -7.32 30.12
C SER A 91 -16.86 -5.98 30.43
N ARG A 92 -17.13 -5.17 29.41
CA ARG A 92 -18.11 -4.09 29.52
C ARG A 92 -19.20 -4.26 28.48
N ASN A 93 -20.39 -4.47 29.03
CA ASN A 93 -21.66 -4.48 28.33
C ASN A 93 -21.79 -3.25 27.42
N LYS A 94 -22.25 -3.53 26.21
CA LYS A 94 -22.47 -2.59 25.13
C LYS A 94 -23.73 -1.79 25.42
N ASP A 95 -23.60 -0.72 26.19
CA ASP A 95 -24.66 0.28 26.30
C ASP A 95 -24.56 1.26 25.13
N LYS A 96 -25.58 1.23 24.29
CA LYS A 96 -25.64 1.89 22.99
C LYS A 96 -26.11 3.33 23.18
N LYS A 97 -25.25 4.21 23.72
CA LYS A 97 -25.54 5.65 23.79
C LYS A 97 -25.03 6.34 22.51
N ARG A 98 -25.97 6.69 21.64
CA ARG A 98 -25.77 7.57 20.48
C ARG A 98 -25.45 8.99 20.99
N GLY A 99 -24.47 9.66 20.36
CA GLY A 99 -24.51 11.13 20.23
C GLY A 99 -23.44 11.95 20.94
N VAL A 100 -22.18 11.51 21.00
CA VAL A 100 -21.03 12.42 21.18
C VAL A 100 -20.01 12.03 20.14
N ASP A 101 -19.49 13.00 19.38
CA ASP A 101 -18.36 12.78 18.46
C ASP A 101 -17.16 12.32 19.28
N GLU A 102 -16.98 11.00 19.37
CA GLU A 102 -15.81 10.41 19.97
C GLU A 102 -14.57 10.96 19.24
N PRO A 103 -13.55 11.46 19.98
CA PRO A 103 -12.33 11.93 19.36
C PRO A 103 -11.76 10.91 18.38
N GLY A 104 -11.48 11.32 17.14
CA GLY A 104 -11.09 10.40 16.06
C GLY A 104 -9.84 9.55 16.35
N TRP A 105 -9.04 9.93 17.35
CA TRP A 105 -7.89 9.16 17.82
C TRP A 105 -8.27 7.89 18.62
N LEU A 106 -9.49 7.78 19.17
CA LEU A 106 -9.93 6.59 19.93
C LEU A 106 -9.93 5.32 19.08
N GLY A 107 -10.21 5.44 17.78
CA GLY A 107 -10.09 4.33 16.83
C GLY A 107 -8.65 3.82 16.63
N TRP A 108 -7.64 4.57 17.07
CA TRP A 108 -6.23 4.22 16.99
C TRP A 108 -5.66 3.55 18.26
N LEU A 109 -6.45 3.49 19.34
CA LEU A 109 -6.09 2.73 20.53
C LEU A 109 -5.95 1.23 20.24
N HIS A 110 -5.37 0.48 21.18
CA HIS A 110 -5.33 -0.98 21.12
C HIS A 110 -6.73 -1.58 20.90
N GLY A 111 -6.87 -2.42 19.85
CA GLY A 111 -8.16 -3.01 19.47
C GLY A 111 -9.11 -2.08 18.69
N GLY A 112 -8.76 -0.80 18.56
CA GLY A 112 -9.51 0.20 17.82
C GLY A 112 -9.71 -0.17 16.34
N THR A 113 -10.82 0.29 15.76
CA THR A 113 -11.20 -0.03 14.38
C THR A 113 -10.20 0.53 13.36
N SER A 114 -9.76 1.78 13.51
CA SER A 114 -8.79 2.42 12.62
C SER A 114 -7.43 1.72 12.65
N ARG A 115 -6.95 1.33 13.84
CA ARG A 115 -5.68 0.58 13.96
C ARG A 115 -5.77 -0.80 13.30
N ARG A 116 -6.88 -1.51 13.50
CA ARG A 116 -7.10 -2.82 12.86
C ARG A 116 -7.18 -2.71 11.34
N ASP A 117 -7.88 -1.70 10.82
CA ASP A 117 -7.91 -1.42 9.37
C ASP A 117 -6.50 -1.12 8.84
N TRP A 118 -5.77 -0.23 9.50
CA TRP A 118 -4.40 0.11 9.11
C TRP A 118 -3.46 -1.11 9.11
N GLN A 119 -3.57 -1.99 10.11
CA GLN A 119 -2.83 -3.27 10.19
C GLN A 119 -3.24 -4.24 9.09
N GLN A 120 -4.54 -4.32 8.77
CA GLN A 120 -5.01 -5.16 7.69
C GLN A 120 -4.47 -4.67 6.34
N ARG A 121 -4.58 -3.37 6.07
CA ARG A 121 -4.02 -2.73 4.86
C ARG A 121 -2.51 -2.89 4.79
N ASP A 122 -1.83 -2.89 5.92
CA ASP A 122 -0.40 -3.19 6.01
C ASP A 122 -0.06 -4.58 5.49
N ARG A 123 -0.71 -5.61 6.07
CA ARG A 123 -0.51 -7.02 5.70
C ARG A 123 -0.87 -7.27 4.24
N SER A 124 -2.04 -6.81 3.81
CA SER A 124 -2.48 -6.93 2.42
C SER A 124 -1.51 -6.24 1.47
N GLY A 125 -1.06 -5.02 1.79
CA GLY A 125 -0.10 -4.30 0.96
C GLY A 125 1.26 -5.00 0.82
N ARG A 126 1.80 -5.55 1.91
CA ARG A 126 3.04 -6.35 1.88
C ARG A 126 2.87 -7.62 1.05
N ALA A 127 1.74 -8.31 1.22
CA ALA A 127 1.44 -9.53 0.47
C ALA A 127 1.37 -9.26 -1.05
N GLU A 128 0.64 -8.23 -1.47
CA GLU A 128 0.53 -7.86 -2.89
C GLU A 128 1.87 -7.42 -3.49
N MET A 129 2.64 -6.60 -2.77
CA MET A 129 3.97 -6.18 -3.22
C MET A 129 4.92 -7.37 -3.37
N THR A 130 4.91 -8.29 -2.41
CA THR A 130 5.75 -9.51 -2.45
C THR A 130 5.33 -10.41 -3.60
N ALA A 131 4.02 -10.61 -3.79
CA ALA A 131 3.49 -11.39 -4.90
C ALA A 131 3.94 -10.79 -6.23
N LEU A 132 3.75 -9.48 -6.42
CA LEU A 132 4.16 -8.79 -7.65
C LEU A 132 5.67 -8.89 -7.89
N ALA A 133 6.50 -8.62 -6.89
CA ALA A 133 7.96 -8.69 -7.00
C ALA A 133 8.44 -10.10 -7.40
N SER A 134 7.82 -11.15 -6.83
CA SER A 134 8.18 -12.54 -7.09
C SER A 134 7.86 -13.01 -8.52
N THR A 135 6.91 -12.34 -9.19
CA THR A 135 6.42 -12.71 -10.51
C THR A 135 6.74 -11.68 -11.60
N TRP A 136 7.27 -10.50 -11.23
CA TRP A 136 7.46 -9.36 -12.13
C TRP A 136 8.14 -9.73 -13.45
N GLY A 137 9.24 -10.49 -13.37
CA GLY A 137 10.05 -10.89 -14.51
C GLY A 137 9.33 -11.76 -15.54
N ARG A 138 8.26 -12.47 -15.14
CA ARG A 138 7.55 -13.46 -15.97
C ARG A 138 6.14 -13.07 -16.39
N MET A 139 5.57 -12.03 -15.78
CA MET A 139 4.20 -11.60 -16.05
C MET A 139 4.02 -11.15 -17.51
N ARG A 140 2.81 -11.31 -18.05
CA ARG A 140 2.38 -10.75 -19.33
C ARG A 140 1.21 -9.79 -19.11
N GLY A 141 0.74 -9.15 -20.17
CA GLY A 141 -0.45 -8.28 -20.14
C GLY A 141 -1.65 -8.88 -19.40
N ASP A 142 -1.99 -10.14 -19.66
CA ASP A 142 -3.09 -10.84 -18.98
C ASP A 142 -2.86 -10.98 -17.47
N ASP A 143 -1.62 -11.24 -17.04
CA ASP A 143 -1.26 -11.31 -15.62
C ASP A 143 -1.40 -9.93 -14.96
N PHE A 144 -1.04 -8.85 -15.67
CA PHE A 144 -1.24 -7.48 -15.18
C PHE A 144 -2.72 -7.12 -15.06
N LEU A 145 -3.56 -7.55 -16.00
CA LEU A 145 -5.02 -7.39 -15.91
C LEU A 145 -5.62 -8.20 -14.76
N ALA A 146 -5.14 -9.43 -14.55
CA ALA A 146 -5.54 -10.25 -13.41
C ALA A 146 -5.11 -9.59 -12.09
N PHE A 147 -3.89 -9.06 -12.03
CA PHE A 147 -3.38 -8.33 -10.86
C PHE A 147 -4.24 -7.09 -10.56
N ARG A 148 -4.51 -6.26 -11.58
CA ARG A 148 -5.37 -5.08 -11.47
C ARG A 148 -6.75 -5.41 -10.88
N ARG A 149 -7.40 -6.46 -11.38
CA ARG A 149 -8.73 -6.89 -10.94
C ARG A 149 -8.78 -7.29 -9.46
N ARG A 150 -7.69 -7.86 -8.93
CA ARG A 150 -7.61 -8.25 -7.51
C ARG A 150 -7.42 -7.06 -6.56
N LEU A 151 -6.92 -5.94 -7.06
CA LEU A 151 -6.72 -4.74 -6.24
C LEU A 151 -8.03 -3.96 -6.03
N THR A 152 -8.95 -3.98 -6.99
CA THR A 152 -10.27 -3.30 -6.95
C THR A 152 -11.32 -4.14 -6.25
#